data_AF-A0A3P1WUF9-F1
#
_entry.id   AF-A0A3P1WUF9-F1
#
_cell.length_a   1.000
_cell.length_b   1.000
_cell.length_c   1.000
_cell.angle_alpha   90.00
_cell.angle_beta   90.00
_cell.angle_gamma   90.00
#
_symmetry.space_group_name_H-M   'P 1'
#
loop_
_entity.id
_entity.type
_entity.pdbx_description
1 polymer ?
#
loop_
_entity_poly.entity_id
_entity_poly.type
_entity_poly.pdbx_seq_one_letter_code
_entity_poly.pdbx_strand_id
1 'polypeptide(L)'
;MFEVIEDESAAAILDQLWEQGRENLLEKIDEAVGWIADGDVRARRHRLDAPILTHGFVWAIRVTDQGQSWLILWSEVTTETAKIHAVSQTNLL
;
A
#
# COMPACT_ATOMS: atom_id res chain seq x y z
N MET A 1 -16.05 -3.71 3.44
CA MET A 1 -15.03 -4.68 3.01
C MET A 1 -14.75 -4.40 1.56
N PHE A 2 -13.49 -4.24 1.21
CA PHE A 2 -13.03 -3.94 -0.14
C PHE A 2 -12.34 -5.17 -0.75
N GLU A 3 -12.57 -5.41 -2.03
CA GLU A 3 -11.61 -6.14 -2.86
C GLU A 3 -10.39 -5.24 -3.08
N VAL A 4 -9.19 -5.75 -2.78
CA VAL A 4 -7.95 -5.00 -2.99
C VAL A 4 -7.27 -5.52 -4.25
N ILE A 5 -7.07 -4.63 -5.21
CA ILE A 5 -6.33 -4.90 -6.45
C ILE A 5 -5.06 -4.06 -6.49
N GLU A 6 -4.15 -4.41 -7.39
CA GLU A 6 -2.83 -3.77 -7.48
C GLU A 6 -2.58 -3.25 -8.90
N ASP A 7 -1.89 -2.13 -9.02
CA ASP A 7 -1.25 -1.72 -10.27
C ASP A 7 -0.09 -2.68 -10.61
N GLU A 8 0.18 -2.90 -11.90
CA GLU A 8 1.25 -3.80 -12.36
C GLU A 8 2.62 -3.45 -11.76
N SER A 9 2.89 -2.16 -11.56
CA SER A 9 4.11 -1.68 -10.91
C SER A 9 4.19 -2.04 -9.44
N ALA A 10 3.06 -2.11 -8.73
CA ALA A 10 3.04 -2.53 -7.33
C ALA A 10 3.30 -4.05 -7.25
N ALA A 11 2.61 -4.82 -8.08
CA ALA A 11 2.79 -6.28 -8.17
C ALA A 11 4.25 -6.65 -8.46
N ALA A 12 4.88 -5.98 -9.44
CA ALA A 12 6.28 -6.24 -9.78
C ALA A 12 7.26 -6.00 -8.62
N ILE A 13 6.98 -5.02 -7.74
CA ILE A 13 7.79 -4.77 -6.55
C ILE A 13 7.57 -5.86 -5.50
N LEU A 14 6.34 -6.32 -5.31
CA LEU A 14 6.04 -7.41 -4.38
C LEU A 14 6.71 -8.73 -4.82
N ASP A 15 6.66 -9.05 -6.11
CA ASP A 15 7.37 -10.19 -6.69
C ASP A 15 8.88 -10.08 -6.45
N GLN A 16 9.47 -8.90 -6.68
CA GLN A 16 10.89 -8.68 -6.42
C GLN A 16 11.26 -8.86 -4.93
N LEU A 17 10.42 -8.38 -4.01
CA LEU A 17 10.63 -8.56 -2.57
C LEU A 17 10.55 -10.05 -2.17
N TRP A 18 9.67 -10.81 -2.81
CA TRP A 18 9.56 -12.25 -2.61
C TRP A 18 10.82 -12.98 -3.08
N GLU A 19 11.30 -12.69 -4.29
CA GLU A 19 12.55 -13.25 -4.82
C GLU A 19 13.79 -12.91 -3.96
N GLN A 20 13.77 -11.78 -3.26
CA GLN A 20 14.80 -11.35 -2.32
C GLN A 20 14.70 -11.98 -0.93
N GLY A 21 13.68 -12.81 -0.67
CA GLY A 21 13.45 -13.43 0.63
C GLY A 21 13.07 -12.43 1.72
N ARG A 22 12.39 -11.33 1.37
CA ARG A 22 11.94 -10.30 2.32
C ARG A 22 10.61 -10.67 2.99
N GLU A 23 10.50 -11.91 3.48
CA GLU A 23 9.26 -12.51 4.02
C GLU A 23 8.61 -11.65 5.11
N ASN A 24 9.39 -11.20 6.10
CA ASN A 24 8.87 -10.37 7.20
C ASN A 24 8.34 -9.00 6.73
N LEU A 25 8.90 -8.44 5.65
CA LEU A 25 8.38 -7.20 5.07
C LEU A 25 7.07 -7.47 4.33
N LEU A 26 7.00 -8.57 3.59
CA LEU A 26 5.79 -8.97 2.87
C LEU A 26 4.63 -9.28 3.82
N GLU A 27 4.87 -9.95 4.95
CA GLU A 27 3.84 -10.18 5.98
C GLU A 27 3.27 -8.86 6.52
N LYS A 28 4.13 -7.87 6.77
CA LYS A 28 3.67 -6.54 7.22
C LYS A 28 2.92 -5.77 6.15
N ILE A 29 3.32 -5.94 4.88
CA ILE A 29 2.60 -5.36 3.75
C ILE A 29 1.22 -6.02 3.65
N ASP A 30 1.15 -7.35 3.74
CA ASP A 30 -0.10 -8.11 3.72
C ASP A 30 -1.03 -7.71 4.87
N GLU A 31 -0.51 -7.51 6.09
CA GLU A 31 -1.28 -6.97 7.22
C GLU A 31 -1.86 -5.59 6.90
N ALA A 32 -1.06 -4.70 6.30
CA ALA A 32 -1.51 -3.39 5.88
C ALA A 32 -2.57 -3.46 4.76
N VAL A 33 -2.46 -4.41 3.84
CA VAL A 33 -3.48 -4.71 2.83
C VAL A 33 -4.77 -5.20 3.48
N GLY A 34 -4.67 -6.04 4.51
CA GLY A 34 -5.81 -6.45 5.33
C GLY A 34 -6.55 -5.26 5.95
N TRP A 35 -5.82 -4.27 6.47
CA TRP A 35 -6.45 -3.03 6.98
C TRP A 35 -7.21 -2.27 5.90
N ILE A 36 -6.71 -2.25 4.67
CA ILE A 36 -7.41 -1.64 3.53
C ILE A 36 -8.69 -2.42 3.24
N ALA A 37 -8.59 -3.74 3.11
CA ALA A 37 -9.72 -4.63 2.82
C ALA A 37 -10.83 -4.50 3.88
N ASP A 38 -10.48 -4.41 5.15
CA ASP A 38 -11.44 -4.27 6.24
C ASP A 38 -12.00 -2.85 6.38
N GLY A 39 -11.40 -1.88 5.69
CA GLY A 39 -11.74 -0.47 5.84
C GLY A 39 -11.32 0.10 7.20
N ASP A 40 -10.28 -0.47 7.82
CA ASP A 40 -9.75 -0.04 9.11
C ASP A 40 -9.24 1.42 9.05
N VAL A 41 -9.41 2.14 10.16
CA VAL A 41 -8.96 3.54 10.29
C VAL A 41 -7.44 3.70 10.13
N ARG A 42 -6.66 2.66 10.45
CA ARG A 42 -5.20 2.62 10.27
C ARG A 42 -4.79 2.81 8.81
N ALA A 43 -5.57 2.29 7.87
CA ALA A 43 -5.31 2.43 6.44
C ALA A 43 -5.52 3.86 5.92
N ARG A 44 -6.29 4.69 6.63
CA ARG A 44 -6.64 6.08 6.26
C ARG A 44 -6.01 7.13 7.17
N ARG A 45 -4.85 6.83 7.76
CA ARG A 45 -4.20 7.77 8.69
C ARG A 45 -3.49 8.92 7.99
N HIS A 46 -2.89 8.67 6.82
CA HIS A 46 -2.10 9.66 6.10
C HIS A 46 -2.66 9.88 4.71
N ARG A 47 -3.41 10.98 4.56
CA ARG A 47 -3.94 11.41 3.28
C ARG A 47 -2.88 12.18 2.50
N LEU A 48 -2.77 11.91 1.21
CA LEU A 48 -1.95 12.66 0.28
C LEU A 48 -2.85 13.45 -0.66
N ASP A 49 -2.52 14.72 -0.84
CA ASP A 49 -3.10 15.56 -1.88
C ASP A 49 -2.42 15.21 -3.20
N ALA A 50 -3.00 14.26 -3.93
CA ALA A 50 -2.45 13.74 -5.18
C ALA A 50 -3.38 14.11 -6.36
N PRO A 51 -3.19 15.27 -7.01
CA PRO A 51 -4.05 15.72 -8.12
C PRO A 51 -3.91 14.90 -9.41
N ILE A 52 -2.98 13.93 -9.44
CA ILE A 52 -2.63 13.14 -10.64
C ILE A 52 -3.50 11.89 -10.78
N LEU A 53 -4.16 11.44 -9.70
CA LEU A 53 -5.06 10.29 -9.76
C LEU A 53 -6.49 10.77 -10.00
N THR A 54 -7.10 10.28 -11.08
CA THR A 54 -8.43 10.67 -11.57
C THR A 54 -9.57 10.36 -10.61
N HIS A 55 -9.33 9.58 -9.56
CA HIS A 55 -10.33 9.09 -8.63
C HIS A 55 -9.92 9.35 -7.17
N GLY A 56 -10.26 10.53 -6.66
CA GLY A 56 -10.33 10.77 -5.22
C GLY A 56 -8.99 10.99 -4.51
N PHE A 57 -8.97 10.63 -3.22
CA PHE A 57 -7.83 10.85 -2.33
C PHE A 57 -6.94 9.63 -2.28
N VAL A 58 -5.63 9.87 -2.20
CA VAL A 58 -4.65 8.81 -1.99
C VAL A 58 -4.33 8.75 -0.51
N TRP A 59 -4.16 7.54 -0.02
CA TRP A 59 -3.73 7.26 1.33
C TRP A 59 -2.38 6.57 1.30
N ALA A 60 -1.59 6.83 2.33
CA ALA A 60 -0.28 6.22 2.52
C ALA A 60 -0.25 5.41 3.82
N ILE A 61 0.22 4.18 3.73
CA ILE A 61 0.56 3.36 4.89
C ILE A 61 2.07 3.19 4.93
N ARG A 62 2.68 3.51 6.07
CA ARG A 62 4.11 3.28 6.30
C ARG A 62 4.31 1.96 7.02
N VAL A 63 5.12 1.09 6.44
CA VAL A 63 5.63 -0.14 7.04
C VAL A 63 7.12 0.03 7.29
N THR A 64 7.64 -0.53 8.38
CA THR A 64 9.08 -0.49 8.68
C THR A 64 9.63 -1.89 8.86
N ASP A 65 10.75 -2.17 8.19
CA ASP A 65 11.44 -3.44 8.27
C ASP A 65 12.96 -3.24 8.18
N GLN A 66 13.71 -3.83 9.11
CA GLN A 66 15.19 -3.75 9.15
C GLN A 66 15.74 -2.31 9.08
N GLY A 67 15.05 -1.35 9.71
CA GLY A 67 15.43 0.07 9.66
C GLY A 67 15.12 0.78 8.33
N GLN A 68 14.54 0.09 7.36
CA GLN A 68 14.05 0.66 6.10
C GLN A 68 12.54 0.94 6.22
N SER A 69 12.13 2.12 5.74
CA SER A 69 10.71 2.46 5.65
C SER A 69 10.20 2.20 4.24
N TRP A 70 8.98 1.69 4.18
CA TRP A 70 8.26 1.37 2.95
C TRP A 70 6.91 2.05 2.98
N LEU A 71 6.49 2.59 1.85
CA LEU A 71 5.18 3.20 1.67
C LEU A 71 4.34 2.35 0.74
N ILE A 72 3.09 2.15 1.16
CA ILE A 72 2.02 1.57 0.36
C ILE A 72 1.06 2.71 0.05
N LEU A 73 0.94 3.07 -1.22
CA LEU A 73 0.02 4.11 -1.69
C LEU A 73 -1.22 3.44 -2.27
N TRP A 74 -2.39 3.85 -1.82
CA TRP A 74 -3.65 3.25 -2.24
C TRP A 74 -4.79 4.27 -2.33
N SER A 75 -5.85 3.94 -3.05
CA SER A 75 -7.09 4.72 -3.10
C SER A 75 -8.32 3.82 -3.20
N GLU A 76 -9.49 4.37 -2.88
CA GLU A 76 -10.78 3.76 -3.18
C GLU A 76 -11.15 4.12 -4.62
N VAL A 77 -11.21 3.12 -5.51
CA VAL A 77 -11.55 3.33 -6.93
C VAL A 77 -13.04 3.16 -7.20
N THR A 78 -13.71 2.32 -6.40
CA THR A 78 -15.16 2.17 -6.37
C THR A 78 -15.62 2.06 -4.90
N THR A 79 -16.92 1.89 -4.67
CA THR A 79 -17.47 1.67 -3.31
C THR A 79 -17.03 0.35 -2.67
N GLU A 80 -16.55 -0.61 -3.47
CA GLU A 80 -16.20 -1.97 -3.01
C GLU A 80 -14.80 -2.39 -3.44
N THR A 81 -14.08 -1.56 -4.18
CA THR A 81 -12.73 -1.86 -4.67
C THR A 81 -11.74 -0.79 -4.22
N ALA A 82 -10.66 -1.23 -3.61
CA ALA A 82 -9.49 -0.43 -3.32
C ALA A 82 -8.35 -0.84 -4.27
N LYS A 83 -7.51 0.13 -4.64
CA LYS A 83 -6.36 -0.12 -5.51
C LYS A 83 -5.07 0.32 -4.84
N ILE A 84 -4.09 -0.57 -4.80
CA ILE A 84 -2.70 -0.25 -4.46
C ILE A 84 -2.01 0.25 -5.71
N HIS A 85 -1.54 1.49 -5.67
CA HIS A 85 -0.86 2.15 -6.78
C HIS A 85 0.64 1.93 -6.77
N ALA A 86 1.23 1.92 -5.58
CA ALA A 86 2.67 1.80 -5.44
C ALA A 86 3.05 1.19 -4.10
N VAL A 87 4.10 0.38 -4.15
CA VAL A 87 4.88 -0.04 -2.99
C VAL A 87 6.29 0.44 -3.22
N SER A 88 6.84 1.25 -2.31
CA SER A 88 8.18 1.82 -2.51
C SER A 88 8.94 2.02 -1.23
N GLN A 89 10.25 1.79 -1.29
CA GLN A 89 11.16 2.16 -0.21
C GLN A 89 11.25 3.69 -0.13
N THR A 90 11.26 4.22 1.09
CA THR A 90 11.38 5.64 1.36
C THR A 90 12.40 5.93 2.46
N ASN A 91 13.01 7.11 2.36
CA ASN A 91 13.89 7.67 3.40
C ASN A 91 13.19 8.76 4.23
N LEU A 92 11.86 8.86 4.14
CA LEU A 92 11.10 9.77 4.98
C LEU A 92 11.20 9.30 6.44
N LEU A 93 11.87 10.12 7.25
CA LEU A 93 12.11 9.92 8.68
C LEU A 93 10.82 10.14 9.47
#